data_AF-A0A7S0Y8A7-F1
#
_entry.id   AF-A0A7S0Y8A7-F1
#
_cell.length_a   1.000
_cell.length_b   1.000
_cell.length_c   1.000
_cell.angle_alpha   90.00
_cell.angle_beta   90.00
_cell.angle_gamma   90.00
#
_symmetry.space_group_name_H-M   'P 1'
#
loop_
_entity.id
_entity.type
_entity.pdbx_description
1 polymer ?
#
loop_
_entity_poly.entity_id
_entity_poly.type
_entity_poly.pdbx_seq_one_letter_code
_entity_poly.pdbx_strand_id
1 'polypeptide(L)'
;MRGAYYKNRRGIQVTIGKGNPPPLEGYSFDLESILTICSEDGEVLEGPEILEVSSMMNAMEDVQLWSRSLEHIVDHDDVLPMFVEIPRIVNSIELNTTLQVLLEEAFDNEGRLSGRTFPVLGQLRAKVRTLKADILATLDSITQLPSMKSKLALESGGPLVSEVASASGGNSGGRLVLPIDPKYASEMGIVHDSSRSGKTVYVEPSEIVGPTNELRQIERDLEAEEARVWRSLTDQIWNNQYQLRTSIQ
;
A
#
# COMPACT_ATOMS: atom_id res chain seq x y z
N MET A 1 -45.30 2.30 -7.94
CA MET A 1 -44.38 1.62 -7.00
C MET A 1 -43.00 2.23 -7.15
N ARG A 2 -42.43 2.83 -6.09
CA ARG A 2 -40.98 3.07 -6.07
C ARG A 2 -40.32 1.70 -6.11
N GLY A 3 -39.43 1.44 -7.07
CA GLY A 3 -38.68 0.19 -7.09
C GLY A 3 -37.93 0.03 -5.78
N ALA A 4 -37.90 -1.19 -5.23
CA ALA A 4 -37.04 -1.46 -4.07
C ALA A 4 -35.59 -1.20 -4.46
N TYR A 5 -34.78 -0.81 -3.49
CA TYR A 5 -33.36 -0.58 -3.69
C TYR A 5 -32.63 -0.81 -2.37
N TYR A 6 -31.36 -1.15 -2.46
CA TYR A 6 -30.44 -1.08 -1.33
C TYR A 6 -29.31 -0.11 -1.64
N LYS A 7 -28.62 0.35 -0.60
CA LYS A 7 -27.42 1.15 -0.72
C LYS A 7 -26.29 0.39 -0.02
N ASN A 8 -25.23 0.07 -0.75
CA ASN A 8 -24.08 -0.62 -0.16
C ASN A 8 -23.19 0.32 0.66
N ARG A 9 -22.18 -0.23 1.31
CA ARG A 9 -21.18 0.53 2.09
C ARG A 9 -20.48 1.62 1.31
N ARG A 10 -20.22 1.35 0.03
CA ARG A 10 -19.61 2.30 -0.91
C ARG A 10 -20.56 3.42 -1.34
N GLY A 11 -21.80 3.39 -0.85
CA GLY A 11 -22.83 4.37 -1.14
C GLY A 11 -23.50 4.20 -2.50
N ILE A 12 -23.24 3.11 -3.20
CA ILE A 12 -23.84 2.78 -4.49
C ILE A 12 -25.26 2.29 -4.23
N GLN A 13 -26.24 2.96 -4.84
CA GLN A 13 -27.64 2.54 -4.80
C GLN A 13 -27.92 1.55 -5.93
N VAL A 14 -28.38 0.35 -5.56
CA VAL A 14 -28.71 -0.73 -6.49
C VAL A 14 -30.21 -0.96 -6.45
N THR A 15 -30.86 -0.90 -7.61
CA THR A 15 -32.32 -1.07 -7.72
C THR A 15 -32.68 -2.55 -7.85
N ILE A 16 -33.60 -2.99 -7.02
CA ILE A 16 -34.14 -4.35 -6.95
C ILE A 16 -35.55 -4.32 -7.56
N GLY A 17 -35.70 -4.93 -8.73
CA GLY A 17 -36.97 -5.03 -9.44
C GLY A 17 -36.80 -5.64 -10.83
N LYS A 18 -37.85 -6.32 -11.34
CA LYS A 18 -37.89 -7.00 -12.66
C LYS A 18 -36.97 -8.23 -12.83
N GLY A 19 -36.57 -8.90 -11.75
CA GLY A 19 -35.73 -10.11 -11.84
C GLY A 19 -34.23 -9.85 -11.93
N ASN A 20 -33.76 -8.72 -11.41
CA ASN A 20 -32.33 -8.47 -11.25
C ASN A 20 -31.70 -9.55 -10.34
N PRO A 21 -30.62 -10.22 -10.79
CA PRO A 21 -29.96 -11.28 -10.04
C PRO A 21 -29.26 -10.73 -8.78
N PRO A 22 -28.85 -11.61 -7.83
CA PRO A 22 -27.97 -11.21 -6.74
C PRO A 22 -26.69 -10.56 -7.28
N PRO A 23 -26.07 -9.63 -6.53
CA PRO A 23 -24.91 -8.84 -6.96
C PRO A 23 -23.60 -9.64 -6.92
N LEU A 24 -23.59 -10.80 -7.59
CA LEU A 24 -22.47 -11.74 -7.65
C LEU A 24 -21.78 -11.74 -9.02
N GLU A 25 -22.29 -10.98 -9.99
CA GLU A 25 -21.77 -10.98 -11.35
C GLU A 25 -20.33 -10.43 -11.42
N GLY A 26 -19.45 -11.16 -12.12
CA GLY A 26 -18.06 -10.75 -12.34
C GLY A 26 -17.08 -11.12 -11.23
N TYR A 27 -17.53 -11.82 -10.18
CA TYR A 27 -16.65 -12.30 -9.11
C TYR A 27 -16.30 -13.78 -9.30
N SER A 28 -15.01 -14.07 -9.37
CA SER A 28 -14.45 -15.40 -9.10
C SER A 28 -13.50 -15.25 -7.92
N PHE A 29 -13.90 -15.75 -6.76
CA PHE A 29 -13.06 -15.71 -5.56
C PHE A 29 -12.45 -17.09 -5.33
N ASP A 30 -11.16 -17.16 -5.09
CA ASP A 30 -10.48 -18.40 -4.69
C ASP A 30 -9.95 -18.29 -3.26
N LEU A 31 -10.89 -18.34 -2.30
CA LEU A 31 -10.56 -18.26 -0.88
C LEU A 31 -9.61 -19.38 -0.44
N GLU A 32 -9.76 -20.59 -0.98
CA GLU A 32 -8.93 -21.72 -0.55
C GLU A 32 -7.46 -21.55 -0.97
N SER A 33 -7.20 -20.98 -2.15
CA SER A 33 -5.84 -20.60 -2.53
C SER A 33 -5.25 -19.56 -1.57
N ILE A 34 -6.01 -18.51 -1.24
CA ILE A 34 -5.55 -17.46 -0.30
C ILE A 34 -5.31 -18.02 1.11
N LEU A 35 -6.23 -18.86 1.62
CA LEU A 35 -6.10 -19.48 2.94
C LEU A 35 -4.95 -20.50 2.99
N THR A 36 -4.60 -21.11 1.86
CA THR A 36 -3.42 -21.98 1.77
C THR A 36 -2.14 -21.16 1.93
N ILE A 37 -2.07 -19.99 1.30
CA ILE A 37 -0.93 -19.06 1.40
C ILE A 37 -0.76 -18.61 2.85
N CYS A 38 -1.81 -18.11 3.51
CA CYS A 38 -1.74 -17.56 4.87
C CYS A 38 -1.94 -18.58 6.00
N SER A 39 -1.63 -19.86 5.76
CA SER A 39 -1.72 -20.92 6.77
C SER A 39 -0.82 -20.65 8.00
N GLU A 40 -0.94 -21.45 9.07
CA GLU A 40 -0.26 -21.19 10.35
C GLU A 40 1.27 -21.05 10.24
N ASP A 41 1.90 -21.74 9.27
CA ASP A 41 3.32 -21.61 8.89
C ASP A 41 3.51 -21.02 7.48
N GLY A 42 2.47 -20.37 6.96
CA GLY A 42 2.36 -19.88 5.59
C GLY A 42 3.13 -18.60 5.28
N GLU A 43 3.01 -18.17 4.02
CA GLU A 43 3.58 -16.92 3.55
C GLU A 43 2.69 -15.72 3.92
N VAL A 44 3.26 -14.52 3.83
CA VAL A 44 2.54 -13.27 4.10
C VAL A 44 1.79 -12.86 2.84
N LEU A 45 0.52 -12.51 2.98
CA LEU A 45 -0.28 -12.04 1.85
C LEU A 45 0.21 -10.69 1.33
N GLU A 46 0.13 -10.54 0.02
CA GLU A 46 0.40 -9.31 -0.71
C GLU A 46 -0.88 -8.52 -1.01
N GLY A 47 -0.71 -7.33 -1.59
CA GLY A 47 -1.79 -6.41 -1.91
C GLY A 47 -2.97 -7.05 -2.69
N PRO A 48 -2.72 -7.78 -3.80
CA PRO A 48 -3.79 -8.38 -4.59
C PRO A 48 -4.67 -9.35 -3.81
N GLU A 49 -4.07 -10.20 -2.98
CA GLU A 49 -4.79 -11.24 -2.21
C GLU A 49 -5.66 -10.60 -1.12
N ILE A 50 -5.13 -9.59 -0.42
CA ILE A 50 -5.90 -8.86 0.60
C ILE A 50 -7.06 -8.08 -0.04
N LEU A 51 -6.85 -7.49 -1.22
CA LEU A 51 -7.91 -6.82 -1.98
C LEU A 51 -8.99 -7.80 -2.46
N GLU A 52 -8.61 -9.03 -2.79
CA GLU A 52 -9.56 -10.09 -3.15
C GLU A 52 -10.43 -10.47 -1.95
N VAL A 53 -9.84 -10.69 -0.77
CA VAL A 53 -10.59 -10.95 0.46
C VAL A 53 -11.52 -9.78 0.81
N SER A 54 -11.04 -8.54 0.69
CA SER A 54 -11.87 -7.34 0.89
C SER A 54 -13.07 -7.29 -0.06
N SER A 55 -12.84 -7.55 -1.36
CA SER A 55 -13.89 -7.58 -2.38
C SER A 55 -14.90 -8.70 -2.13
N MET A 56 -14.44 -9.86 -1.66
CA MET A 56 -15.27 -10.98 -1.28
C MET A 56 -16.18 -10.65 -0.09
N MET A 57 -15.64 -10.05 0.98
CA MET A 57 -16.43 -9.61 2.14
C MET A 57 -17.48 -8.56 1.75
N ASN A 58 -17.15 -7.64 0.85
CA ASN A 58 -18.10 -6.65 0.33
C ASN A 58 -19.21 -7.29 -0.51
N ALA A 59 -18.88 -8.28 -1.35
CA ALA A 59 -19.88 -9.01 -2.12
C ALA A 59 -20.85 -9.79 -1.21
N MET A 60 -20.33 -10.43 -0.17
CA MET A 60 -21.15 -11.10 0.86
C MET A 60 -22.14 -10.13 1.54
N GLU A 61 -21.69 -8.92 1.91
CA GLU A 61 -22.58 -7.91 2.50
C GLU A 61 -23.63 -7.42 1.51
N ASP A 62 -23.24 -7.19 0.26
CA ASP A 62 -24.15 -6.76 -0.81
C ASP A 62 -25.25 -7.81 -1.05
N VAL A 63 -24.93 -9.10 -0.97
CA VAL A 63 -25.91 -10.20 -1.02
C VAL A 63 -26.85 -10.16 0.19
N GLN A 64 -26.34 -9.90 1.39
CA GLN A 64 -27.17 -9.73 2.60
C GLN A 64 -28.14 -8.54 2.47
N LEU A 65 -27.66 -7.40 1.99
CA LEU A 65 -28.49 -6.20 1.78
C LEU A 65 -29.54 -6.41 0.68
N TRP A 66 -29.17 -7.11 -0.39
CA TRP A 66 -30.07 -7.49 -1.46
C TRP A 66 -31.18 -8.41 -0.96
N SER A 67 -30.84 -9.45 -0.19
CA SER A 67 -31.82 -10.40 0.36
C SER A 67 -32.82 -9.73 1.31
N ARG A 68 -32.34 -8.89 2.24
CA ARG A 68 -33.23 -8.13 3.15
C ARG A 68 -34.18 -7.20 2.38
N SER A 69 -33.70 -6.61 1.30
CA SER A 69 -34.51 -5.71 0.48
C SER A 69 -35.57 -6.44 -0.34
N LEU A 70 -35.36 -7.73 -0.65
CA LEU A 70 -36.38 -8.58 -1.27
C LEU A 70 -37.53 -8.90 -0.30
N GLU A 71 -37.25 -9.15 0.98
CA GLU A 71 -38.29 -9.43 1.98
C GLU A 71 -39.34 -8.30 2.05
N HIS A 72 -38.91 -7.05 1.91
CA HIS A 72 -39.79 -5.87 1.90
C HIS A 72 -40.68 -5.74 0.64
N ILE A 73 -40.40 -6.47 -0.44
CA ILE A 73 -41.20 -6.45 -1.68
C ILE A 73 -42.36 -7.45 -1.59
N VAL A 74 -42.15 -8.57 -0.91
CA VAL A 74 -43.10 -9.70 -0.83
C VAL A 74 -44.33 -9.39 0.04
N ASP A 75 -44.24 -8.42 0.95
CA ASP A 75 -45.35 -8.02 1.84
C ASP A 75 -46.52 -7.29 1.16
N HIS A 76 -46.42 -6.95 -0.13
CA HIS A 76 -47.37 -6.07 -0.81
C HIS A 76 -48.22 -6.68 -1.93
N ASP A 77 -47.92 -7.88 -2.43
CA ASP A 77 -48.72 -8.59 -3.43
C ASP A 77 -48.75 -10.08 -3.07
N ASP A 78 -49.93 -10.73 -3.09
CA ASP A 78 -50.18 -12.17 -2.85
C ASP A 78 -49.50 -13.10 -3.89
N VAL A 79 -48.21 -12.89 -4.15
CA VAL A 79 -47.37 -13.68 -5.02
C VAL A 79 -46.56 -14.61 -4.13
N LEU A 80 -46.75 -15.91 -4.39
CA LEU A 80 -46.07 -17.06 -3.79
C LEU A 80 -44.70 -16.72 -3.18
N PRO A 81 -44.34 -17.31 -2.02
CA PRO A 81 -43.03 -17.14 -1.40
C PRO A 81 -41.99 -17.92 -2.22
N MET A 82 -41.76 -17.48 -3.45
CA MET A 82 -40.68 -17.92 -4.29
C MET A 82 -39.42 -17.39 -3.60
N PHE A 83 -38.50 -18.30 -3.27
CA PHE A 83 -37.20 -18.01 -2.65
C PHE A 83 -37.13 -17.91 -1.11
N VAL A 84 -38.02 -18.48 -0.29
CA VAL A 84 -37.84 -18.52 1.20
C VAL A 84 -36.47 -19.09 1.62
N GLU A 85 -35.93 -20.00 0.82
CA GLU A 85 -34.64 -20.64 1.09
C GLU A 85 -33.47 -19.67 0.90
N ILE A 86 -33.58 -18.66 0.03
CA ILE A 86 -32.50 -17.71 -0.23
C ILE A 86 -32.22 -16.83 0.98
N PRO A 87 -33.20 -16.13 1.60
CA PRO A 87 -32.95 -15.41 2.85
C PRO A 87 -32.41 -16.30 3.95
N ARG A 88 -32.80 -17.58 4.01
CA ARG A 88 -32.26 -18.52 5.01
C ARG A 88 -30.76 -18.79 4.79
N ILE A 89 -30.33 -19.00 3.56
CA ILE A 89 -28.92 -19.22 3.18
C ILE A 89 -28.12 -17.91 3.34
N VAL A 90 -28.69 -16.78 2.96
CA VAL A 90 -28.01 -15.48 3.09
C VAL A 90 -27.85 -15.06 4.55
N ASN A 91 -28.79 -15.45 5.42
CA ASN A 91 -28.70 -15.20 6.86
C ASN A 91 -27.65 -16.06 7.57
N SER A 92 -27.11 -17.11 6.95
CA SER A 92 -25.97 -17.87 7.52
C SER A 92 -24.60 -17.29 7.16
N ILE A 93 -24.53 -16.25 6.32
CA ILE A 93 -23.29 -15.51 6.07
C ILE A 93 -22.91 -14.73 7.34
N GLU A 94 -21.75 -15.04 7.91
CA GLU A 94 -21.20 -14.36 9.09
C GLU A 94 -20.06 -13.44 8.66
N LEU A 95 -20.28 -12.13 8.78
CA LEU A 95 -19.27 -11.12 8.44
C LEU A 95 -18.67 -10.49 9.69
N ASN A 96 -17.34 -10.57 9.79
CA ASN A 96 -16.61 -9.72 10.72
C ASN A 96 -16.50 -8.30 10.15
N THR A 97 -17.44 -7.44 10.55
CA THR A 97 -17.49 -6.04 10.09
C THR A 97 -16.26 -5.23 10.49
N THR A 98 -15.56 -5.59 11.57
CA THR A 98 -14.30 -4.95 11.97
C THR A 98 -13.18 -5.27 10.97
N LEU A 99 -13.03 -6.54 10.59
CA LEU A 99 -12.08 -6.95 9.57
C LEU A 99 -12.40 -6.31 8.22
N GLN A 100 -13.68 -6.32 7.82
CA GLN A 100 -14.12 -5.73 6.56
C GLN A 100 -13.73 -4.25 6.44
N VAL A 101 -14.03 -3.44 7.47
CA VAL A 101 -13.63 -2.02 7.50
C VAL A 101 -12.12 -1.86 7.43
N LEU A 102 -11.37 -2.68 8.17
CA LEU A 102 -9.92 -2.64 8.14
C LEU A 102 -9.38 -2.90 6.74
N LEU A 103 -9.85 -3.95 6.05
CA LEU A 103 -9.37 -4.30 4.71
C LEU A 103 -9.80 -3.28 3.65
N GLU A 104 -10.98 -2.68 3.79
CA GLU A 104 -11.46 -1.62 2.89
C GLU A 104 -10.61 -0.34 3.02
N GLU A 105 -10.22 0.02 4.25
CA GLU A 105 -9.40 1.19 4.50
C GLU A 105 -7.88 0.91 4.44
N ALA A 106 -7.46 -0.34 4.28
CA ALA A 106 -6.04 -0.73 4.32
C ALA A 106 -5.22 -0.08 3.20
N PHE A 107 -5.84 0.29 2.07
CA PHE A 107 -5.16 0.80 0.89
C PHE A 107 -5.52 2.26 0.58
N ASP A 108 -4.56 2.99 0.03
CA ASP A 108 -4.77 4.31 -0.57
C ASP A 108 -5.21 4.20 -2.04
N ASN A 109 -5.50 5.34 -2.67
CA ASN A 109 -5.92 5.39 -4.07
C ASN A 109 -4.86 4.91 -5.08
N GLU A 110 -3.60 4.76 -4.64
CA GLU A 110 -2.48 4.27 -5.45
C GLU A 110 -2.22 2.78 -5.19
N GLY A 111 -3.03 2.12 -4.36
CA GLY A 111 -2.88 0.70 -4.02
C GLY A 111 -1.77 0.40 -3.00
N ARG A 112 -1.28 1.41 -2.27
CA ARG A 112 -0.30 1.21 -1.18
C ARG A 112 -1.02 1.17 0.16
N LEU A 113 -0.36 0.61 1.18
CA LEU A 113 -0.85 0.68 2.56
C LEU A 113 -1.14 2.13 2.97
N SER A 114 -2.36 2.37 3.45
CA SER A 114 -2.86 3.71 3.76
C SER A 114 -2.19 4.28 5.02
N GLY A 115 -1.55 5.44 4.90
CA GLY A 115 -0.98 6.15 6.04
C GLY A 115 -2.04 6.72 7.01
N ARG A 116 -3.31 6.78 6.60
CA ARG A 116 -4.44 7.17 7.46
C ARG A 116 -4.82 6.03 8.40
N THR A 117 -4.86 4.82 7.85
CA THR A 117 -5.25 3.58 8.55
C THR A 117 -4.09 3.04 9.38
N PHE A 118 -2.85 3.24 8.90
CA PHE A 118 -1.62 2.89 9.58
C PHE A 118 -0.79 4.16 9.86
N PRO A 119 -1.06 4.88 10.98
CA PRO A 119 -0.43 6.17 11.26
C PRO A 119 1.10 6.12 11.33
N VAL A 120 1.67 5.01 11.79
CA VAL A 120 3.13 4.84 11.88
C VAL A 120 3.78 4.88 10.48
N LEU A 121 3.19 4.19 9.50
CA LEU A 121 3.61 4.29 8.09
C LEU A 121 3.48 5.72 7.56
N GLY A 122 2.38 6.40 7.88
CA GLY A 122 2.17 7.80 7.51
C GLY A 122 3.26 8.72 8.07
N GLN A 123 3.63 8.55 9.34
CA GLN A 123 4.68 9.31 10.01
C GLN A 123 6.07 9.02 9.43
N LEU A 124 6.42 7.75 9.22
CA LEU A 124 7.71 7.35 8.65
C LEU A 124 7.86 7.89 7.22
N ARG A 125 6.84 7.75 6.38
CA ARG A 125 6.85 8.32 5.01
C ARG A 125 6.96 9.84 5.01
N ALA A 126 6.31 10.54 5.94
CA ALA A 126 6.45 11.98 6.07
C ALA A 126 7.89 12.36 6.46
N LYS A 127 8.48 11.66 7.43
CA LYS A 127 9.88 11.87 7.84
C LYS A 127 10.86 11.66 6.68
N VAL A 128 10.72 10.57 5.92
CA VAL A 128 11.54 10.30 4.72
C VAL A 128 11.46 11.47 3.74
N ARG A 129 10.24 11.96 3.45
CA ARG A 129 10.05 13.09 2.51
C ARG A 129 10.70 14.37 3.01
N THR A 130 10.50 14.73 4.27
CA THR A 130 11.07 15.95 4.87
C THR A 130 12.59 15.88 4.86
N LEU A 131 13.16 14.79 5.38
CA LEU A 131 14.62 14.64 5.47
C LEU A 131 15.27 14.61 4.08
N LYS A 132 14.65 13.95 3.10
CA LYS A 132 15.12 13.97 1.71
C LYS A 132 15.11 15.39 1.12
N ALA A 133 14.06 16.18 1.38
CA ALA A 133 13.98 17.57 0.93
C ALA A 133 15.07 18.44 1.59
N ASP A 134 15.31 18.26 2.89
CA ASP A 134 16.33 19.00 3.64
C ASP A 134 17.76 18.67 3.16
N ILE A 135 18.04 17.40 2.87
CA ILE A 135 19.32 16.98 2.29
C ILE A 135 19.54 17.62 0.92
N LEU A 136 18.51 17.60 0.05
CA LEU A 136 18.60 18.22 -1.28
C LEU A 136 18.80 19.74 -1.19
N ALA A 137 18.12 20.41 -0.27
CA ALA A 137 18.29 21.85 -0.03
C ALA A 137 19.71 22.18 0.48
N THR A 138 20.27 21.34 1.34
CA THR A 138 21.64 21.47 1.83
C THR A 138 22.64 21.28 0.69
N LEU A 139 22.44 20.27 -0.16
CA LEU A 139 23.28 20.02 -1.33
C LEU A 139 23.24 21.20 -2.31
N ASP A 140 22.04 21.71 -2.62
CA ASP A 140 21.87 22.88 -3.49
C ASP A 140 22.61 24.10 -2.92
N SER A 141 22.45 24.37 -1.62
CA SER A 141 23.16 25.44 -0.92
C SER A 141 24.68 25.31 -1.02
N ILE A 142 25.23 24.09 -0.84
CA ILE A 142 26.66 23.83 -1.01
C ILE A 142 27.09 24.13 -2.44
N THR A 143 26.39 23.61 -3.45
CA THR A 143 26.76 23.81 -4.86
C THR A 143 26.71 25.26 -5.31
N GLN A 144 25.89 26.11 -4.68
CA GLN A 144 25.79 27.54 -4.98
C GLN A 144 26.92 28.38 -4.37
N LEU A 145 27.69 27.85 -3.41
CA LEU A 145 28.78 28.59 -2.77
C LEU A 145 29.86 28.97 -3.82
N PRO A 146 30.34 30.24 -3.82
CA PRO A 146 31.40 30.67 -4.75
C PRO A 146 32.68 29.84 -4.65
N SER A 147 33.01 29.36 -3.44
CA SER A 147 34.15 28.49 -3.16
C SER A 147 34.02 27.09 -3.72
N MET A 148 32.80 26.64 -4.06
CA MET A 148 32.56 25.31 -4.63
C MET A 148 32.84 25.26 -6.13
N LYS A 149 32.70 26.39 -6.86
CA LYS A 149 32.95 26.44 -8.30
C LYS A 149 34.37 26.03 -8.71
N SER A 150 35.36 26.30 -7.86
CA SER A 150 36.76 25.90 -8.09
C SER A 150 37.06 24.46 -7.68
N LYS A 151 36.17 23.82 -6.90
CA LYS A 151 36.33 22.45 -6.38
C LYS A 151 35.58 21.41 -7.22
N LEU A 152 34.52 21.82 -7.94
CA LEU A 152 33.74 20.94 -8.81
C LEU A 152 34.54 20.51 -10.06
N ALA A 153 34.42 19.24 -10.44
CA ALA A 153 35.03 18.73 -11.66
C ALA A 153 34.21 19.12 -12.90
N LEU A 154 34.68 20.15 -13.63
CA LEU A 154 34.04 20.75 -14.82
C LEU A 154 33.67 19.76 -15.94
N GLU A 155 34.35 18.61 -16.04
CA GLU A 155 34.08 17.58 -17.07
C GLU A 155 32.73 16.85 -16.84
N SER A 156 32.09 17.00 -15.67
CA SER A 156 30.97 16.13 -15.23
C SER A 156 29.56 16.64 -15.57
N GLY A 157 29.42 17.80 -16.21
CA GLY A 157 28.12 18.28 -16.72
C GLY A 157 27.05 18.66 -15.66
N GLY A 158 27.39 18.66 -14.37
CA GLY A 158 26.49 19.05 -13.27
C GLY A 158 26.65 18.15 -12.04
N PRO A 159 25.91 18.42 -10.94
CA PRO A 159 25.82 17.49 -9.81
C PRO A 159 25.14 16.20 -10.29
N LEU A 160 25.95 15.18 -10.57
CA LEU A 160 25.46 13.85 -10.89
C LEU A 160 25.00 13.19 -9.59
N VAL A 161 23.69 13.17 -9.37
CA VAL A 161 23.06 12.21 -8.44
C VAL A 161 23.25 10.83 -9.06
N SER A 162 24.28 10.09 -8.62
CA SER A 162 24.51 8.74 -9.08
C SER A 162 23.69 7.76 -8.24
N GLU A 163 22.63 7.25 -8.86
CA GLU A 163 21.78 6.21 -8.31
C GLU A 163 22.43 4.83 -8.49
N VAL A 164 23.34 4.46 -7.59
CA VAL A 164 23.85 3.09 -7.56
C VAL A 164 22.78 2.22 -6.91
N ALA A 165 22.17 1.34 -7.71
CA ALA A 165 21.10 0.43 -7.29
C ALA A 165 21.52 -0.39 -6.04
N SER A 166 20.73 -0.27 -4.97
CA SER A 166 20.78 -1.18 -3.84
C SER A 166 19.74 -2.27 -4.05
N ALA A 167 20.08 -3.53 -3.78
CA ALA A 167 19.34 -4.74 -4.15
C ALA A 167 18.02 -4.99 -3.39
N SER A 168 17.41 -3.96 -2.80
CA SER A 168 16.06 -4.03 -2.20
C SER A 168 15.10 -3.38 -3.19
N GLY A 169 14.03 -4.08 -3.59
CA GLY A 169 13.13 -3.80 -4.71
C GLY A 169 12.28 -2.51 -4.64
N GLY A 170 12.89 -1.36 -4.34
CA GLY A 170 12.32 -0.04 -4.58
C GLY A 170 13.36 0.81 -5.31
N ASN A 171 13.07 1.23 -6.54
CA ASN A 171 13.83 2.26 -7.23
C ASN A 171 13.99 3.47 -6.28
N SER A 172 15.16 3.72 -5.68
CA SER A 172 15.66 5.06 -5.25
C SER A 172 16.91 5.05 -4.33
N GLY A 173 17.80 4.04 -4.40
CA GLY A 173 18.91 3.89 -3.45
C GLY A 173 20.21 4.64 -3.77
N GLY A 174 20.17 5.79 -4.44
CA GLY A 174 21.38 6.53 -4.82
C GLY A 174 22.10 7.22 -3.67
N ARG A 175 23.43 7.21 -3.69
CA ARG A 175 24.20 8.08 -2.79
C ARG A 175 24.24 9.48 -3.39
N LEU A 176 23.92 10.48 -2.58
CA LEU A 176 24.02 11.88 -2.98
C LEU A 176 25.49 12.28 -2.94
N VAL A 177 26.08 12.42 -4.12
CA VAL A 177 27.50 12.71 -4.29
C VAL A 177 27.69 13.92 -5.20
N LEU A 178 28.77 14.65 -4.98
CA LEU A 178 29.21 15.73 -5.83
C LEU A 178 30.46 15.30 -6.60
N PRO A 179 30.59 15.66 -7.89
CA PRO A 179 31.81 15.44 -8.64
C PRO A 179 32.84 16.51 -8.27
N ILE A 180 33.91 16.09 -7.60
CA ILE A 180 34.96 16.97 -7.05
C ILE A 180 36.31 16.65 -7.73
N ASP A 181 37.16 17.67 -7.91
CA ASP A 181 38.55 17.46 -8.30
C ASP A 181 39.27 16.68 -7.17
N PRO A 182 39.95 15.57 -7.46
CA PRO A 182 40.60 14.71 -6.46
C PRO A 182 41.43 15.46 -5.41
N LYS A 183 42.00 16.61 -5.75
CA LYS A 183 42.80 17.45 -4.84
C LYS A 183 42.01 17.96 -3.63
N TYR A 184 40.71 18.17 -3.78
CA TYR A 184 39.84 18.73 -2.72
C TYR A 184 38.97 17.66 -2.04
N ALA A 185 39.08 16.40 -2.46
CA ALA A 185 38.21 15.32 -2.01
C ALA A 185 38.21 15.15 -0.49
N SER A 186 39.39 15.13 0.12
CA SER A 186 39.58 14.93 1.57
C SER A 186 39.00 16.06 2.43
N GLU A 187 38.89 17.28 1.89
CA GLU A 187 38.30 18.42 2.59
C GLU A 187 36.76 18.38 2.50
N MET A 188 36.23 17.87 1.38
CA MET A 188 34.80 17.91 1.08
C MET A 188 34.02 16.78 1.74
N GLY A 189 34.61 15.60 1.94
CA GLY A 189 33.95 14.51 2.64
C GLY A 189 34.42 13.12 2.21
N ILE A 190 33.46 12.18 2.13
CA ILE A 190 33.74 10.76 1.91
C ILE A 190 33.72 10.45 0.41
N VAL A 191 34.83 9.94 -0.11
CA VAL A 191 34.92 9.47 -1.50
C VAL A 191 34.19 8.14 -1.64
N HIS A 192 33.25 8.07 -2.59
CA HIS A 192 32.47 6.86 -2.87
C HIS A 192 32.85 6.17 -4.17
N ASP A 193 33.22 6.95 -5.17
CA ASP A 193 33.60 6.43 -6.48
C ASP A 193 34.56 7.39 -7.20
N SER A 194 35.18 6.91 -8.28
CA SER A 194 36.08 7.70 -9.12
C SER A 194 35.84 7.41 -10.59
N SER A 195 35.98 8.44 -11.43
CA SER A 195 35.87 8.26 -12.87
C SER A 195 37.02 7.37 -13.40
N ARG A 196 36.79 6.68 -14.52
CA ARG A 196 37.82 5.82 -15.15
C ARG A 196 39.11 6.56 -15.51
N SER A 197 39.03 7.86 -15.76
CA SER A 197 40.20 8.72 -16.06
C SER A 197 40.93 9.19 -14.80
N GLY A 198 40.36 8.98 -13.60
CA GLY A 198 40.87 9.46 -12.31
C GLY A 198 40.75 10.98 -12.10
N LYS A 199 40.19 11.71 -13.08
CA LYS A 199 40.08 13.17 -13.03
C LYS A 199 38.91 13.69 -12.19
N THR A 200 38.00 12.81 -11.80
CA THR A 200 36.81 13.15 -11.01
C THR A 200 36.62 12.12 -9.93
N VAL A 201 36.37 12.57 -8.72
CA VAL A 201 35.93 11.72 -7.61
C VAL A 201 34.53 12.14 -7.17
N TYR A 202 33.70 11.15 -6.84
CA TYR A 202 32.35 11.36 -6.37
C TYR A 202 32.37 11.34 -4.84
N VAL A 203 32.12 12.51 -4.24
CA VAL A 203 32.27 12.74 -2.80
C VAL A 203 30.92 13.03 -2.18
N GLU A 204 30.57 12.33 -1.11
CA GLU A 204 29.44 12.71 -0.24
C GLU A 204 29.92 13.81 0.73
N PRO A 205 29.35 15.02 0.64
CA PRO A 205 29.72 16.13 1.51
C PRO A 205 29.51 15.80 2.98
N SER A 206 30.44 16.21 3.83
CA SER A 206 30.40 15.93 5.28
C SER A 206 29.10 16.41 5.94
N GLU A 207 28.52 17.50 5.43
CA GLU A 207 27.27 18.10 5.89
C GLU A 207 26.06 17.18 5.71
N ILE A 208 26.07 16.32 4.69
CA ILE A 208 24.94 15.43 4.38
C ILE A 208 25.18 13.98 4.79
N VAL A 209 26.39 13.59 5.22
CA VAL A 209 26.69 12.21 5.66
C VAL A 209 25.79 11.79 6.83
N GLY A 210 25.65 12.65 7.85
CA GLY A 210 24.77 12.39 9.00
C GLY A 210 23.30 12.24 8.60
N PRO A 211 22.71 13.28 7.96
CA PRO A 211 21.34 13.22 7.43
C PRO A 211 21.06 12.04 6.50
N THR A 212 22.01 11.66 5.63
CA THR A 212 21.84 10.53 4.70
C THR A 212 21.84 9.19 5.43
N ASN A 213 22.65 9.04 6.49
CA ASN A 213 22.61 7.85 7.34
C ASN A 213 21.30 7.77 8.14
N GLU A 214 20.81 8.90 8.65
CA GLU A 214 19.50 8.97 9.30
C GLU A 214 18.37 8.61 8.32
N LEU A 215 18.41 9.12 7.09
CA LEU A 215 17.45 8.79 6.03
C LEU A 215 17.38 7.28 5.81
N ARG A 216 18.54 6.63 5.67
CA ARG A 216 18.61 5.17 5.50
C ARG A 216 18.04 4.40 6.69
N GLN A 217 18.25 4.91 7.91
CA GLN A 217 17.68 4.27 9.09
C GLN A 217 16.15 4.35 9.06
N ILE A 218 15.59 5.53 8.75
CA ILE A 218 14.14 5.73 8.68
C ILE A 218 13.53 4.91 7.52
N GLU A 219 14.23 4.78 6.39
CA GLU A 219 13.81 3.93 5.28
C GLU A 219 13.74 2.45 5.70
N ARG A 220 14.73 1.95 6.45
CA ARG A 220 14.68 0.58 7.00
C ARG A 220 13.54 0.40 8.01
N ASP A 221 13.33 1.39 8.85
CA ASP A 221 12.22 1.38 9.81
C ASP A 221 10.86 1.35 9.07
N LEU A 222 10.76 2.07 7.94
CA LEU A 222 9.59 2.05 7.07
C LEU A 222 9.38 0.67 6.44
N GLU A 223 10.42 0.06 5.85
CA GLU A 223 10.34 -1.29 5.28
C GLU A 223 9.92 -2.33 6.35
N ALA A 224 10.50 -2.25 7.55
CA ALA A 224 10.16 -3.14 8.65
C ALA A 224 8.71 -2.95 9.11
N GLU A 225 8.23 -1.71 9.18
CA GLU A 225 6.84 -1.42 9.55
C GLU A 225 5.85 -1.88 8.47
N GLU A 226 6.19 -1.75 7.18
CA GLU A 226 5.36 -2.27 6.09
C GLU A 226 5.24 -3.79 6.19
N ALA A 227 6.36 -4.50 6.39
CA ALA A 227 6.37 -5.94 6.61
C ALA A 227 5.54 -6.35 7.85
N ARG A 228 5.60 -5.57 8.93
CA ARG A 228 4.80 -5.80 10.13
C ARG A 228 3.30 -5.65 9.86
N VAL A 229 2.91 -4.63 9.08
CA VAL A 229 1.50 -4.40 8.72
C VAL A 229 0.98 -5.52 7.82
N TRP A 230 1.74 -5.94 6.81
CA TRP A 230 1.36 -7.06 5.94
C TRP A 230 1.12 -8.34 6.74
N ARG A 231 2.03 -8.66 7.67
CA ARG A 231 1.88 -9.81 8.56
C ARG A 231 0.64 -9.68 9.44
N SER A 232 0.41 -8.51 10.03
CA SER A 232 -0.78 -8.24 10.85
C SER A 232 -2.09 -8.40 10.08
N LEU A 233 -2.15 -7.94 8.83
CA LEU A 233 -3.33 -8.13 7.97
C LEU A 233 -3.55 -9.61 7.63
N THR A 234 -2.47 -10.32 7.31
CA THR A 234 -2.46 -11.76 7.05
C THR A 234 -3.00 -12.53 8.25
N ASP A 235 -2.47 -12.26 9.44
CA ASP A 235 -2.90 -12.90 10.70
C ASP A 235 -4.37 -12.62 10.99
N GLN A 236 -4.85 -11.41 10.72
CA GLN A 236 -6.26 -11.07 10.90
C GLN A 236 -7.16 -11.81 9.92
N ILE A 237 -6.76 -12.00 8.67
CA ILE A 237 -7.51 -12.83 7.72
C ILE A 237 -7.53 -14.29 8.19
N TRP A 238 -6.38 -14.84 8.56
CA TRP A 238 -6.26 -16.23 9.03
C TRP A 238 -7.10 -16.50 10.29
N ASN A 239 -7.11 -15.58 11.25
CA ASN A 239 -7.92 -15.72 12.47
C ASN A 239 -9.43 -15.70 12.20
N ASN A 240 -9.86 -15.14 11.06
CA ASN A 240 -11.26 -15.10 10.64
C ASN A 240 -11.59 -16.16 9.56
N GLN A 241 -10.66 -17.08 9.26
CA GLN A 241 -10.81 -18.08 8.19
C GLN A 241 -12.08 -18.94 8.33
N TYR A 242 -12.49 -19.26 9.57
CA TYR A 242 -13.66 -20.10 9.80
C TYR A 242 -14.94 -19.41 9.30
N GLN A 243 -15.12 -18.15 9.67
CA GLN A 243 -16.28 -17.33 9.26
C GLN A 243 -16.27 -17.08 7.76
N LEU A 244 -15.10 -16.85 7.17
CA LEU A 244 -14.94 -16.70 5.72
C LEU A 244 -15.32 -17.99 4.99
N ARG A 245 -14.89 -19.16 5.47
CA ARG A 245 -15.25 -20.46 4.88
C ARG A 245 -16.74 -20.78 4.99
N THR A 246 -17.33 -20.62 6.18
CA THR A 246 -18.76 -20.92 6.39
C THR A 246 -19.68 -20.01 5.59
N SER A 247 -19.22 -18.81 5.23
CA SER A 247 -20.01 -17.85 4.46
C SER A 247 -20.01 -18.10 2.95
N ILE A 248 -19.12 -18.97 2.44
CA ILE A 248 -19.00 -19.29 1.00
C ILE A 248 -19.62 -20.64 0.64
N GLN A 249 -19.74 -21.55 1.61
CA GLN A 249 -20.30 -22.90 1.45
C GLN A 249 -21.84 -22.91 1.50
#